data_AF-A0A9D6HNY4-F1
#
_entry.id   AF-A0A9D6HNY4-F1
#
_cell.length_a   1.000
_cell.length_b   1.000
_cell.length_c   1.000
_cell.angle_alpha   90.00
_cell.angle_beta   90.00
_cell.angle_gamma   90.00
#
_symmetry.space_group_name_H-M   'P 1'
#
loop_
_entity.id
_entity.type
_entity.pdbx_description
1 polymer ?
#
loop_
_entity_poly.entity_id
_entity_poly.type
_entity_poly.pdbx_seq_one_letter_code
_entity_poly.pdbx_strand_id
1 'polypeptide(L)' 'MENTQNTCKCAHHKVMPMLIVLLGLTFLFKELGTLSVGAANVIWPSIVIVMGLKKMMGHCKCC' A
#
# COMPACT_ATOMS: atom_id res chain seq x y z
N MET A 1 -16.40 28.06 13.57
CA MET A 1 -15.65 27.54 12.42
C MET A 1 -15.72 26.02 12.54
N GLU A 2 -16.66 25.41 11.81
CA GLU A 2 -16.87 23.96 11.87
C GLU A 2 -15.73 23.30 11.09
N ASN A 3 -14.81 22.63 11.80
CA ASN A 3 -13.72 21.87 11.19
C ASN A 3 -14.28 20.55 10.68
N THR A 4 -14.98 20.59 9.56
CA THR A 4 -15.43 19.38 8.87
C THR A 4 -14.19 18.72 8.30
N GLN A 5 -13.60 17.78 9.06
CA GLN A 5 -12.53 16.93 8.54
C GLN A 5 -13.06 16.23 7.29
N ASN A 6 -12.52 16.60 6.12
CA ASN A 6 -12.81 15.98 4.84
C ASN A 6 -12.29 14.53 4.85
N THR A 7 -13.02 13.65 5.51
CA THR A 7 -12.73 12.22 5.57
C THR A 7 -13.25 11.58 4.30
N CYS A 8 -12.38 11.50 3.29
CA CYS A 8 -12.68 10.84 2.04
C CYS A 8 -12.80 9.32 2.26
N LYS A 9 -13.99 8.76 2.04
CA LYS A 9 -14.27 7.31 2.20
C LYS A 9 -13.85 6.47 0.97
N CYS A 10 -13.27 7.09 -0.06
CA CYS A 10 -12.92 6.44 -1.31
C CYS A 10 -11.75 5.45 -1.09
N ALA A 11 -11.87 4.23 -1.61
CA ALA A 11 -10.91 3.13 -1.35
C ALA A 11 -9.46 3.51 -1.67
N HIS A 12 -9.22 4.38 -2.67
CA HIS A 12 -7.92 4.97 -3.01
C HIS A 12 -7.15 5.50 -1.79
N HIS A 13 -7.81 6.13 -0.82
CA HIS A 13 -7.15 6.68 0.37
C HIS A 13 -6.83 5.61 1.43
N LYS A 14 -7.53 4.48 1.41
CA LYS A 14 -7.26 3.32 2.27
C LYS A 14 -6.17 2.39 1.71
N VAL A 15 -5.94 2.44 0.40
CA VAL A 15 -4.93 1.63 -0.30
C VAL A 15 -3.51 1.97 0.16
N MET A 16 -3.18 3.25 0.35
CA MET A 16 -1.84 3.66 0.77
C MET A 16 -1.44 3.19 2.18
N PRO A 17 -2.24 3.38 3.24
CA PRO A 17 -1.89 2.84 4.55
C PRO A 17 -1.85 1.30 4.57
N MET A 18 -2.73 0.63 3.81
CA MET A 18 -2.69 -0.83 3.66
C MET A 18 -1.38 -1.30 2.99
N LEU A 19 -0.86 -0.54 2.02
CA LEU A 19 0.41 -0.83 1.37
C LEU A 19 1.58 -0.82 2.36
N ILE A 20 1.63 0.21 3.20
CA ILE A 20 2.70 0.39 4.19
C ILE A 20 2.73 -0.83 5.13
N VAL A 21 1.55 -1.30 5.55
CA VAL A 21 1.43 -2.51 6.37
C VAL A 21 1.93 -3.76 5.63
N LEU A 22 1.52 -3.95 4.36
CA LEU A 22 1.94 -5.11 3.57
C LEU A 22 3.45 -5.13 3.30
N LEU A 23 4.07 -3.98 3.03
CA LEU A 23 5.51 -3.87 2.88
C LEU A 23 6.21 -4.22 4.20
N GLY A 24 5.76 -3.63 5.32
CA GLY A 24 6.29 -3.95 6.65
C GLY A 24 6.20 -5.44 7.00
N LEU A 25 5.06 -6.08 6.73
CA LEU A 25 4.87 -7.52 6.95
C LEU A 25 5.79 -8.38 6.07
N THR A 26 5.99 -7.99 4.80
CA THR A 26 6.88 -8.73 3.89
C THR A 26 8.32 -8.73 4.39
N PHE A 27 8.82 -7.59 4.88
CA PHE A 27 10.16 -7.50 5.48
C PHE A 27 10.23 -8.24 6.82
N LEU A 28 9.20 -8.11 7.67
CA LEU A 28 9.15 -8.83 8.94
C LEU A 28 9.20 -10.36 8.73
N PHE A 29 8.43 -10.89 7.78
CA PHE A 29 8.44 -12.33 7.47
C PHE A 29 9.74 -12.81 6.86
N LYS A 30 10.47 -11.96 6.14
CA LYS A 30 11.84 -12.23 5.69
C LYS A 30 12.78 -12.38 6.88
N GLU A 31 12.76 -11.44 7.83
CA GLU A 31 13.63 -11.48 9.00
C GLU A 31 13.30 -12.63 9.95
N LEU A 32 12.02 -13.02 10.05
CA LEU A 32 11.59 -14.21 10.78
C LEU A 32 11.96 -15.54 10.09
N GLY A 33 12.55 -15.50 8.89
CA GLY A 33 12.90 -16.69 8.11
C GLY A 33 11.69 -17.44 7.52
N THR A 34 10.47 -17.00 7.80
CA THR A 34 9.23 -17.57 7.23
C THR A 34 9.08 -17.31 5.74
N LEU A 35 9.69 -16.23 5.24
CA LEU A 35 9.71 -15.87 3.83
C LEU A 35 11.16 -15.91 3.34
N SER A 36 11.43 -16.67 2.28
CA SER A 36 12.78 -16.75 1.72
C SER A 36 13.22 -15.38 1.17
N VAL A 37 14.53 -15.13 1.20
CA VAL A 37 15.12 -13.89 0.65
C VAL A 37 14.72 -13.70 -0.81
N GLY A 38 14.71 -14.78 -1.60
CA GLY A 38 14.27 -14.76 -2.99
C GLY A 38 12.80 -14.36 -3.13
N ALA A 39 11.91 -14.91 -2.30
CA ALA A 39 10.49 -14.56 -2.34
C ALA A 39 10.27 -13.10 -1.93
N ALA A 40 10.91 -12.63 -0.85
CA ALA A 40 10.83 -11.25 -0.41
C ALA A 40 11.27 -10.28 -1.53
N ASN A 41 12.41 -10.57 -2.18
CA ASN A 41 12.99 -9.77 -3.26
C ASN A 41 12.08 -9.66 -4.50
N VAL A 42 11.08 -10.53 -4.66
CA VAL A 42 10.11 -10.48 -5.76
C VAL A 42 8.76 -9.92 -5.31
N ILE A 43 8.33 -10.22 -4.08
CA ILE A 43 7.01 -9.83 -3.57
C ILE A 43 6.93 -8.32 -3.34
N TRP A 44 7.90 -7.73 -2.63
CA TRP A 44 7.81 -6.30 -2.29
C TRP A 44 7.84 -5.38 -3.53
N PRO A 45 8.70 -5.61 -4.56
CA PRO A 45 8.69 -4.75 -5.75
C PRO A 45 7.42 -4.94 -6.57
N SER A 46 6.90 -6.17 -6.68
CA SER A 46 5.64 -6.45 -7.38
C SER A 46 4.48 -5.69 -6.77
N ILE A 47 4.39 -5.67 -5.43
CA ILE A 47 3.39 -4.91 -4.70
C ILE A 47 3.53 -3.40 -4.98
N VAL A 48 4.75 -2.86 -4.95
CA VAL A 48 5.01 -1.44 -5.26
C VAL A 48 4.62 -1.09 -6.69
N ILE A 49 4.96 -1.92 -7.67
CA ILE A 49 4.64 -1.70 -9.09
C ILE A 49 3.14 -1.66 -9.31
N VAL A 50 2.40 -2.68 -8.83
CA VAL A 50 0.93 -2.74 -8.97
C VAL A 50 0.27 -1.52 -8.34
N MET A 51 0.77 -1.05 -7.19
CA MET A 51 0.25 0.14 -6.54
C MET A 51 0.57 1.43 -7.28
N GLY A 52 1.80 1.56 -7.81
CA GLY A 52 2.18 2.67 -8.68
C GLY A 52 1.26 2.76 -9.90
N LEU A 53 0.99 1.62 -10.55
CA LEU A 53 0.05 1.53 -11.67
C LEU A 53 -1.38 1.92 -11.26
N LYS A 54 -1.88 1.41 -10.14
CA LYS A 54 -3.22 1.79 -9.62
C LYS A 54 -3.32 3.29 -9.32
N LYS A 55 -2.25 3.91 -8.80
CA LYS A 55 -2.22 5.34 -8.52
C LYS A 55 -2.18 6.17 -9.81
N MET A 56 -1.46 5.72 -10.83
CA MET A 56 -1.41 6.39 -12.14
C MET A 56 -2.75 6.31 -12.90
N MET A 57 -3.48 5.20 -12.76
CA MET A 57 -4.78 5.00 -13.42
C MET A 57 -5.97 5.57 -12.62
N GLY A 58 -5.77 5.83 -11.32
CA GLY A 58 -6.81 6.28 -10.40
C GLY A 58 -6.91 7.80 -10.31
N HIS A 59 -7.73 8.42 -11.15
CA HIS A 59 -8.21 9.78 -10.89
C HIS A 59 -9.31 9.72 -9.83
N CYS A 60 -9.03 10.19 -8.62
CA CYS A 60 -10.03 10.31 -7.57
C CYS A 60 -10.98 11.47 -7.91
N LYS A 61 -12.30 11.26 -7.90
CA LYS A 61 -13.31 12.34 -8.03
C LYS A 61 -13.64 13.01 -6.69
N CYS A 62 -13.05 12.52 -5.61
CA CYS A 62 -13.43 12.88 -4.24
C CYS A 62 -12.68 14.14 -3.73
N CYS A 63 -11.84 14.75 -4.58
CA CYS A 63 -11.28 16.09 -4.49
C CYS A 63 -11.12 16.64 -5.92
#